data_AF-A0A937T580-F1
#
_entry.id   AF-A0A937T580-F1
#
_cell.length_a   1.000
_cell.length_b   1.000
_cell.length_c   1.000
_cell.angle_alpha   90.00
_cell.angle_beta   90.00
_cell.angle_gamma   90.00
#
_symmetry.space_group_name_H-M   'P 1'
#
loop_
_entity.id
_entity.type
_entity.pdbx_description
1 polymer ?
#
loop_
_entity_poly.entity_id
_entity_poly.type
_entity_poly.pdbx_seq_one_letter_code
_entity_poly.pdbx_strand_id
1 'polypeptide(L)'
;MSVDQPFPSPPELPQEVPAVAAPFRKPFPGIWGAIALCLIFLASQMFGSVAFAFVAIVIGGMQAAEELMMLGLGPINIAAFALTMLVGLLWGGLRWSEVVRLTSFHGVLLLPIVIAAVGIGILASELDNLTRFILPMPDFIAQLHQDMVSGGVVTAIALVVVAPLTEELLFRGLILRGFLQRYGTVPAILLSALLSAPFDAAFLRVILPRRTREAIALLRSRTHGMTASFRLGNGEQGTEVACLPATCSAVCEVG
;
A
#
# COMPACT_ATOMS: atom_id res chain seq x y z
N MET A 1 -82.26 14.17 9.86
CA MET A 1 -81.05 14.78 9.27
C MET A 1 -79.97 13.71 9.24
N SER A 2 -79.91 12.95 8.14
CA SER A 2 -78.89 11.92 7.92
C SER A 2 -77.87 12.49 6.93
N VAL A 3 -76.68 12.82 7.44
CA VAL A 3 -75.55 13.30 6.65
C VAL A 3 -74.76 12.06 6.21
N ASP A 4 -75.15 11.50 5.08
CA ASP A 4 -74.30 10.58 4.29
C ASP A 4 -73.83 11.36 3.06
N GLN A 5 -72.62 11.90 3.14
CA GLN A 5 -71.88 12.37 1.97
C GLN A 5 -70.66 11.44 1.81
N PRO A 6 -70.48 10.78 0.65
CA PRO A 6 -69.32 9.94 0.42
C PRO A 6 -68.04 10.77 0.47
N PHE A 7 -67.00 10.25 1.12
CA PHE A 7 -65.67 10.86 1.10
C PHE A 7 -65.18 11.04 -0.35
N PRO A 8 -64.63 12.21 -0.72
CA PRO A 8 -64.02 12.40 -2.03
C PRO A 8 -62.85 11.44 -2.20
N SER A 9 -62.76 10.79 -3.36
CA SER A 9 -61.64 9.90 -3.70
C SER A 9 -60.31 10.65 -3.63
N PRO A 10 -59.25 10.01 -3.13
CA PRO A 10 -57.93 10.64 -3.06
C PRO A 10 -57.46 11.06 -4.46
N PRO A 11 -56.68 12.15 -4.57
CA PRO A 11 -56.14 12.59 -5.85
C PRO A 11 -55.27 11.48 -6.44
N GLU A 12 -55.47 11.18 -7.72
CA GLU A 12 -54.62 10.26 -8.46
C GLU A 12 -53.17 10.74 -8.39
N LEU A 13 -52.32 9.90 -7.78
CA LEU A 13 -50.89 10.15 -7.72
C LEU A 13 -50.38 10.27 -9.16
N PRO A 14 -49.52 11.26 -9.47
CA PRO A 14 -48.92 11.37 -10.79
C PRO A 14 -48.30 10.03 -11.19
N GLN A 15 -48.77 9.49 -12.31
CA GLN A 15 -48.22 8.28 -12.95
C GLN A 15 -46.70 8.35 -12.90
N GLU A 16 -46.05 7.28 -12.44
CA GLU A 16 -44.60 7.20 -12.32
C GLU A 16 -43.96 7.75 -13.60
N VAL A 17 -43.22 8.86 -13.48
CA VAL A 17 -42.40 9.39 -14.56
C VAL A 17 -41.54 8.22 -15.02
N PRO A 18 -41.61 7.78 -16.30
CA PRO A 18 -40.85 6.64 -16.75
C PRO A 18 -39.40 6.95 -16.42
N ALA A 19 -38.81 6.12 -15.56
CA ALA A 19 -37.43 6.26 -15.16
C ALA A 19 -36.63 6.35 -16.45
N VAL A 20 -36.10 7.53 -16.76
CA VAL A 20 -35.22 7.75 -17.90
C VAL A 20 -34.02 6.86 -17.61
N ALA A 21 -34.05 5.66 -18.17
CA ALA A 21 -33.01 4.67 -17.99
C ALA A 21 -31.73 5.31 -18.49
N ALA A 22 -30.88 5.75 -17.55
CA ALA A 22 -29.58 6.29 -17.90
C ALA A 22 -28.90 5.27 -18.81
N PRO A 23 -28.36 5.68 -19.97
CA PRO A 23 -27.80 4.75 -20.93
C PRO A 23 -26.78 3.87 -20.20
N PHE A 24 -26.92 2.55 -20.33
CA PHE A 24 -25.98 1.56 -19.79
C PHE A 24 -24.59 1.84 -20.39
N ARG A 25 -23.80 2.71 -19.74
CA ARG A 25 -22.40 2.88 -20.09
C ARG A 25 -21.69 1.58 -19.76
N LYS A 26 -20.96 1.04 -20.73
CA LYS A 26 -20.12 -0.14 -20.50
C LYS A 26 -19.19 0.15 -19.32
N PRO A 27 -19.07 -0.78 -18.35
CA PRO A 27 -18.14 -0.64 -17.23
C PRO A 27 -16.73 -0.35 -17.73
N PHE A 28 -16.20 0.82 -17.38
CA PHE A 28 -14.86 1.26 -17.72
C PHE A 28 -14.06 1.52 -16.43
N PRO A 29 -12.78 1.13 -16.36
CA PRO A 29 -12.02 0.33 -17.33
C PRO A 29 -12.24 -1.19 -17.18
N GLY A 30 -12.12 -1.94 -18.28
CA GLY A 30 -11.93 -3.39 -18.24
C GLY A 30 -10.46 -3.77 -17.94
N ILE A 31 -10.15 -5.06 -17.80
CA ILE A 31 -8.77 -5.53 -17.49
C ILE A 31 -7.74 -4.94 -18.47
N TRP A 32 -7.99 -5.04 -19.77
CA TRP A 32 -7.10 -4.49 -20.80
C TRP A 32 -7.00 -2.97 -20.74
N GLY A 33 -8.10 -2.28 -20.42
CA GLY A 33 -8.09 -0.83 -20.23
C GLY A 33 -7.29 -0.40 -19.01
N ALA A 34 -7.36 -1.17 -17.92
CA ALA A 34 -6.59 -0.92 -16.70
C ALA A 34 -5.09 -1.15 -16.94
N ILE A 35 -4.72 -2.24 -17.64
CA ILE A 35 -3.32 -2.50 -18.04
C ILE A 35 -2.83 -1.36 -18.94
N ALA A 36 -3.61 -0.95 -19.94
CA ALA A 36 -3.24 0.15 -20.82
C ALA A 36 -3.04 1.47 -20.06
N LEU A 37 -3.90 1.78 -19.09
CA LEU A 37 -3.74 2.96 -18.22
C LEU A 37 -2.46 2.90 -17.39
N CYS A 38 -2.13 1.74 -16.82
CA CYS A 38 -0.89 1.55 -16.08
C CYS A 38 0.35 1.72 -16.98
N LEU A 39 0.30 1.17 -18.19
CA LEU A 39 1.38 1.33 -19.17
C LEU A 39 1.53 2.79 -19.63
N ILE A 40 0.43 3.51 -19.85
CA ILE A 40 0.45 4.93 -20.18
C ILE A 40 1.07 5.73 -19.04
N PHE A 41 0.72 5.42 -17.79
CA PHE A 41 1.30 6.07 -16.62
C PHE A 41 2.82 5.88 -16.57
N LEU A 42 3.29 4.63 -16.63
CA LEU A 42 4.71 4.30 -16.63
C LEU A 42 5.45 4.95 -17.81
N ALA A 43 4.87 4.87 -19.01
CA ALA A 43 5.45 5.49 -20.19
C ALA A 43 5.55 7.01 -20.01
N SER A 44 4.48 7.67 -19.56
CA SER A 44 4.49 9.13 -19.36
C SER A 44 5.49 9.58 -18.30
N GLN A 45 5.72 8.78 -17.25
CA GLN A 45 6.78 9.04 -16.27
C GLN A 45 8.16 8.90 -16.90
N MET A 46 8.42 7.81 -17.63
CA MET A 46 9.72 7.56 -18.29
C MET A 46 10.05 8.62 -19.34
N PHE A 47 9.09 8.96 -20.20
CA PHE A 47 9.28 10.00 -21.22
C PHE A 47 9.40 11.38 -20.59
N GLY A 48 8.59 11.67 -19.56
CA GLY A 48 8.68 12.92 -18.81
C GLY A 48 10.04 13.10 -18.15
N SER A 49 10.58 12.05 -17.52
CA SER A 49 11.89 12.09 -16.87
C SER A 49 13.04 12.26 -17.87
N VAL A 50 13.01 11.54 -18.99
CA VAL A 50 14.05 11.67 -20.03
C VAL A 50 14.00 13.06 -20.68
N ALA A 51 12.81 13.55 -21.02
CA ALA A 51 12.66 14.89 -21.62
C ALA A 51 13.12 15.99 -20.65
N PHE A 52 12.74 15.88 -19.37
CA PHE A 52 13.15 16.83 -18.36
C PHE A 52 14.68 16.81 -18.13
N ALA A 53 15.28 15.61 -18.04
CA ALA A 53 16.73 15.46 -17.92
C ALA A 53 17.46 16.07 -19.13
N PHE A 54 16.96 15.84 -20.35
CA PHE A 54 17.54 16.44 -21.56
C PHE A 54 17.50 17.97 -21.52
N VAL A 55 16.35 18.55 -21.15
CA VAL A 55 16.22 20.02 -21.02
C VAL A 55 17.17 20.56 -19.95
N ALA A 56 17.29 19.88 -18.81
CA ALA A 56 18.19 20.31 -17.73
C ALA A 56 19.67 20.32 -18.18
N ILE A 57 20.10 19.28 -18.92
CA ILE A 57 21.45 19.21 -19.50
C ILE A 57 21.69 20.34 -20.50
N VAL A 58 20.70 20.68 -21.34
CA VAL A 58 20.84 21.74 -22.34
C VAL A 58 20.95 23.13 -21.69
N ILE A 59 20.21 23.37 -20.60
CA ILE A 59 20.16 24.69 -19.94
C ILE A 59 21.41 24.96 -19.08
N GLY A 60 21.89 23.95 -18.34
CA GLY A 60 22.94 24.16 -17.32
C GLY A 60 24.04 23.11 -17.29
N GLY A 61 24.12 22.25 -18.31
CA GLY A 61 25.10 21.17 -18.37
C GLY A 61 24.83 20.04 -17.38
N MET A 62 25.81 19.15 -17.20
CA MET A 62 25.67 17.93 -16.39
C MET A 62 25.44 18.23 -14.89
N GLN A 63 26.05 19.30 -14.36
CA GLN A 63 25.95 19.66 -12.94
C GLN A 63 24.55 20.17 -12.58
N ALA A 64 23.96 21.01 -13.42
CA ALA A 64 22.58 21.48 -13.22
C ALA A 64 21.56 20.35 -13.45
N ALA A 65 21.86 19.39 -14.32
CA ALA A 65 20.99 18.26 -14.57
C ALA A 65 20.77 17.40 -13.32
N GLU A 66 21.81 17.14 -12.53
CA GLU A 66 21.70 16.39 -11.27
C GLU A 66 20.80 17.13 -10.26
N GLU A 67 21.00 18.43 -10.06
CA GLU A 67 20.19 19.24 -9.13
C GLU A 67 18.72 19.36 -9.59
N LEU A 68 18.48 19.66 -10.87
CA LEU A 68 17.12 19.79 -11.39
C LEU A 68 16.38 18.45 -11.37
N MET A 69 17.07 17.34 -11.66
CA MET A 69 16.44 16.02 -11.76
C MET A 69 15.89 15.54 -10.42
N MET A 70 16.56 15.86 -9.30
CA MET A 70 16.00 15.65 -7.96
C MET A 70 14.72 16.46 -7.75
N LEU A 71 14.71 17.75 -8.11
CA LEU A 71 13.52 18.61 -7.99
C LEU A 71 12.38 18.19 -8.94
N GLY A 72 12.71 17.57 -10.07
CA GLY A 72 11.77 17.20 -11.13
C GLY A 72 10.85 16.02 -10.79
N LEU A 73 11.23 15.15 -9.85
CA LEU A 73 10.50 13.92 -9.51
C LEU A 73 9.00 14.15 -9.19
N GLY A 74 8.69 15.16 -8.37
CA GLY A 74 7.32 15.50 -8.00
C GLY A 74 6.50 16.04 -9.18
N PRO A 75 6.92 17.14 -9.83
CA PRO A 75 6.22 17.69 -10.99
C PRO A 75 6.01 16.68 -12.13
N ILE A 76 7.01 15.84 -12.42
CA ILE A 76 6.90 14.80 -13.45
C ILE A 76 5.81 13.78 -13.07
N ASN A 77 5.78 13.33 -11.82
CA ASN A 77 4.76 12.39 -11.36
C ASN A 77 3.34 12.99 -11.45
N ILE A 78 3.17 14.25 -11.03
CA ILE A 78 1.89 14.96 -11.13
C ILE A 78 1.45 15.10 -12.59
N ALA A 79 2.37 15.47 -13.48
CA ALA A 79 2.08 15.61 -14.91
C ALA A 79 1.70 14.26 -15.56
N ALA A 80 2.46 13.21 -15.25
CA ALA A 80 2.19 11.84 -15.70
C ALA A 80 0.82 11.32 -15.21
N PHE A 81 0.50 11.57 -13.94
CA PHE A 81 -0.79 11.25 -13.36
C PHE A 81 -1.93 12.04 -14.04
N ALA A 82 -1.77 13.35 -14.19
CA ALA A 82 -2.76 14.20 -14.84
C ALA A 82 -3.04 13.74 -16.28
N LEU A 83 -2.00 13.40 -17.04
CA LEU A 83 -2.13 12.88 -18.39
C LEU A 83 -2.87 11.53 -18.41
N THR A 84 -2.46 10.60 -17.56
CA THR A 84 -3.08 9.26 -17.48
C THR A 84 -4.55 9.36 -17.08
N MET A 85 -4.85 10.19 -16.08
CA MET A 85 -6.21 10.42 -15.61
C MET A 85 -7.05 11.09 -16.70
N LEU A 86 -6.50 12.08 -17.42
CA LEU A 86 -7.17 12.70 -18.56
C LEU A 86 -7.51 11.65 -19.64
N VAL A 87 -6.55 10.81 -20.03
CA VAL A 87 -6.78 9.75 -21.02
C VAL A 87 -7.85 8.76 -20.52
N GLY A 88 -7.78 8.36 -19.24
CA GLY A 88 -8.79 7.47 -18.64
C GLY A 88 -10.20 8.06 -18.62
N LEU A 89 -10.32 9.35 -18.33
CA LEU A 89 -11.60 10.05 -18.35
C LEU A 89 -12.15 10.20 -19.78
N LEU A 90 -11.29 10.52 -20.74
CA LEU A 90 -11.65 10.63 -22.15
C LEU A 90 -12.08 9.28 -22.74
N TRP A 91 -11.36 8.20 -22.45
CA TRP A 91 -11.69 6.84 -22.90
C TRP A 91 -12.96 6.28 -22.25
N GLY A 92 -13.16 6.54 -20.96
CA GLY A 92 -14.36 6.11 -20.25
C GLY A 92 -15.58 7.01 -20.47
N GLY A 93 -15.39 8.20 -21.05
CA GLY A 93 -16.39 9.26 -21.08
C GLY A 93 -16.90 9.63 -19.68
N LEU A 94 -16.05 9.46 -18.66
CA LEU A 94 -16.38 9.66 -17.25
C LEU A 94 -16.16 11.13 -16.85
N ARG A 95 -16.91 11.63 -15.87
CA ARG A 95 -16.66 12.95 -15.27
C ARG A 95 -15.68 12.83 -14.10
N TRP A 96 -14.83 13.85 -13.91
CA TRP A 96 -13.88 13.93 -12.78
C TRP A 96 -14.54 13.66 -11.42
N SER A 97 -15.76 14.18 -11.21
CA SER A 97 -16.54 13.99 -9.97
C SER A 97 -16.97 12.55 -9.71
N GLU A 98 -17.03 11.70 -10.74
CA GLU A 98 -17.40 10.30 -10.55
C GLU A 98 -16.20 9.43 -10.15
N VAL A 99 -14.99 9.86 -10.49
CA VAL A 99 -13.74 9.18 -10.14
C VAL A 99 -13.27 9.66 -8.76
N VAL A 100 -13.38 10.95 -8.49
CA VAL A 100 -13.13 11.55 -7.17
C VAL A 100 -14.40 11.45 -6.32
N ARG A 101 -14.80 10.22 -5.98
CA ARG A 101 -15.76 9.99 -4.89
C ARG A 101 -14.99 9.80 -3.60
N LEU A 102 -14.45 10.90 -3.08
CA LEU A 102 -14.05 10.97 -1.69
C LEU A 102 -15.33 10.85 -0.87
N THR A 103 -15.60 9.66 -0.33
CA THR A 103 -16.70 9.48 0.62
C THR A 103 -16.47 10.45 1.76
N SER A 104 -17.48 11.27 2.08
CA SER A 104 -17.39 12.25 3.17
C SER A 104 -17.03 11.52 4.46
N PHE A 105 -15.89 11.90 5.05
CA PHE A 105 -15.40 11.27 6.27
C PHE A 105 -15.87 12.08 7.47
N HIS A 106 -16.41 11.43 8.49
CA HIS A 106 -16.79 12.11 9.72
C HIS A 106 -15.49 12.59 10.40
N GLY A 107 -15.33 13.90 10.57
CA GLY A 107 -14.10 14.51 11.12
C GLY A 107 -13.71 13.98 12.50
N VAL A 108 -14.66 13.41 13.25
CA VAL A 108 -14.44 12.72 14.53
C VAL A 108 -13.46 11.55 14.41
N LEU A 109 -13.39 10.87 13.26
CA LEU A 109 -12.46 9.76 13.05
C LEU A 109 -11.03 10.22 12.65
N LEU A 110 -10.78 11.51 12.44
CA LEU A 110 -9.43 11.99 12.11
C LEU A 110 -8.45 11.77 13.27
N LEU A 111 -8.88 12.05 14.49
CA LEU A 111 -8.04 11.90 15.68
C LEU A 111 -7.55 10.44 15.87
N PRO A 112 -8.42 9.41 15.89
CA PRO A 112 -7.96 8.03 16.03
C PRO A 112 -7.11 7.57 14.84
N ILE A 113 -7.37 8.06 13.62
CA ILE A 113 -6.53 7.75 12.45
C ILE A 113 -5.13 8.32 12.61
N VAL A 114 -5.00 9.58 13.04
CA VAL A 114 -3.69 10.21 13.24
C VAL A 114 -2.91 9.47 14.33
N ILE A 115 -3.56 9.15 15.45
CA ILE A 115 -2.93 8.38 16.54
C ILE A 115 -2.49 7.00 16.04
N ALA A 116 -3.35 6.29 15.30
CA ALA A 116 -3.00 5.00 14.72
C ALA A 116 -1.86 5.10 13.71
N ALA A 117 -1.85 6.12 12.86
CA ALA A 117 -0.81 6.37 11.88
C ALA A 117 0.55 6.64 12.54
N VAL A 118 0.57 7.46 13.61
CA VAL A 118 1.78 7.70 14.41
C VAL A 118 2.25 6.41 15.08
N GLY A 119 1.35 5.65 15.71
CA GLY A 119 1.68 4.38 16.35
C GLY A 119 2.25 3.36 15.36
N ILE A 120 1.63 3.23 14.19
CA ILE A 120 2.12 2.37 13.09
C ILE A 120 3.47 2.88 12.58
N GLY A 121 3.66 4.20 12.48
CA GLY A 121 4.92 4.81 12.08
C GLY A 121 6.07 4.46 13.02
N ILE A 122 5.84 4.52 14.33
CA ILE A 122 6.83 4.11 15.35
C ILE A 122 7.15 2.62 15.22
N LEU A 123 6.13 1.76 15.12
CA LEU A 123 6.35 0.31 14.94
C LEU A 123 7.09 0.00 13.63
N ALA A 124 6.81 0.73 12.56
CA ALA A 124 7.50 0.59 11.30
C ALA A 124 8.96 1.02 11.42
N SER A 125 9.25 2.07 12.19
CA SER A 125 10.61 2.54 12.48
C SER A 125 11.42 1.50 13.27
N GLU A 126 10.84 0.92 14.32
CA GLU A 126 11.49 -0.14 15.09
C GLU A 126 11.71 -1.40 14.24
N LEU A 127 10.73 -1.75 13.39
CA LEU A 127 10.87 -2.86 12.47
C LEU A 127 11.96 -2.58 11.43
N ASP A 128 12.07 -1.36 10.92
CA ASP A 128 13.12 -0.96 9.99
C ASP A 128 14.50 -1.12 10.63
N ASN A 129 14.66 -0.64 11.87
CA ASN A 129 15.88 -0.78 12.64
C ASN A 129 16.26 -2.25 12.87
N LEU A 130 15.26 -3.09 13.20
CA LEU A 130 15.45 -4.54 13.35
C LEU A 130 15.81 -5.20 12.01
N THR A 131 15.21 -4.79 10.90
CA THR A 131 15.53 -5.34 9.57
C THR A 131 16.94 -4.97 9.14
N ARG A 132 17.40 -3.74 9.40
CA ARG A 132 18.78 -3.32 9.11
C ARG A 132 19.81 -4.10 9.93
N PHE A 133 19.44 -4.51 11.15
CA PHE A 133 20.30 -5.34 11.99
C PHE A 133 20.43 -6.78 11.45
N ILE A 134 19.35 -7.36 10.90
CA ILE A 134 19.33 -8.75 10.41
C ILE A 134 19.82 -8.86 8.95
N LEU A 135 19.49 -7.88 8.12
CA LEU A 135 19.83 -7.81 6.70
C LEU A 135 20.51 -6.45 6.45
N PRO A 136 21.85 -6.35 6.62
CA PRO A 136 22.55 -5.13 6.31
C PRO A 136 22.35 -4.81 4.83
N MET A 137 21.81 -3.63 4.58
CA MET A 137 21.54 -3.13 3.24
C MET A 137 22.88 -2.94 2.52
N PRO A 138 23.06 -3.51 1.31
CA PRO A 138 24.29 -3.32 0.55
C PRO A 138 24.49 -1.82 0.23
N ASP A 139 25.72 -1.34 0.33
CA ASP A 139 26.08 0.08 0.27
C ASP A 139 25.53 0.80 -0.98
N PHE A 140 25.46 0.09 -2.11
CA PHE A 140 24.89 0.61 -3.35
C PHE A 140 23.42 1.03 -3.19
N ILE A 141 22.58 0.21 -2.55
CA ILE A 141 21.17 0.56 -2.36
C ILE A 141 21.06 1.65 -1.29
N ALA A 142 21.91 1.61 -0.26
CA ALA A 142 21.91 2.63 0.79
C ALA A 142 22.22 4.02 0.22
N GLN A 143 23.18 4.12 -0.70
CA GLN A 143 23.51 5.36 -1.43
C GLN A 143 22.36 5.80 -2.33
N LEU A 144 21.79 4.91 -3.15
CA LEU A 144 20.62 5.25 -3.97
C LEU A 144 19.44 5.78 -3.14
N HIS A 145 19.19 5.17 -1.98
CA HIS A 145 18.11 5.61 -1.10
C HIS A 145 18.43 6.95 -0.42
N GLN A 146 19.69 7.16 0.00
CA GLN A 146 20.12 8.45 0.53
C GLN A 146 20.03 9.55 -0.52
N ASP A 147 20.41 9.29 -1.77
CA ASP A 147 20.31 10.24 -2.86
C ASP A 147 18.84 10.54 -3.23
N MET A 148 17.94 9.56 -3.16
CA MET A 148 16.51 9.82 -3.37
C MET A 148 15.88 10.67 -2.26
N VAL A 149 16.33 10.52 -1.01
CA VAL A 149 15.78 11.22 0.16
C VAL A 149 16.48 12.56 0.42
N SER A 150 17.72 12.74 -0.04
CA SER A 150 18.51 13.96 0.15
C SER A 150 18.05 15.13 -0.72
N GLY A 151 17.13 14.91 -1.66
CA GLY A 151 16.50 15.95 -2.50
C GLY A 151 15.63 16.97 -1.74
N GLY A 152 15.76 17.08 -0.42
CA GLY A 152 15.09 18.04 0.43
C GLY A 152 13.61 17.75 0.69
N VAL A 153 12.95 18.69 1.39
CA VAL A 153 11.56 18.56 1.83
C VAL A 153 10.58 18.35 0.67
N VAL A 154 10.87 18.91 -0.52
CA VAL A 154 9.99 18.83 -1.69
C VAL A 154 9.92 17.41 -2.25
N THR A 155 11.06 16.72 -2.38
CA THR A 155 11.11 15.33 -2.84
C THR A 155 10.52 14.38 -1.80
N ALA A 156 10.76 14.64 -0.51
CA ALA A 156 10.14 13.89 0.56
C ALA A 156 8.59 13.98 0.51
N ILE A 157 8.03 15.19 0.31
CA ILE A 157 6.58 15.37 0.14
C ILE A 157 6.08 14.63 -1.11
N ALA A 158 6.81 14.71 -2.22
CA ALA A 158 6.44 14.03 -3.45
C ALA A 158 6.37 12.50 -3.28
N LEU A 159 7.35 11.90 -2.60
CA LEU A 159 7.39 10.45 -2.39
C LEU A 159 6.41 9.98 -1.32
N VAL A 160 6.24 10.72 -0.23
CA VAL A 160 5.45 10.28 0.92
C VAL A 160 3.96 10.61 0.76
N VAL A 161 3.64 11.72 0.10
CA VAL A 161 2.26 12.21 0.00
C VAL A 161 1.75 12.08 -1.43
N VAL A 162 2.50 12.63 -2.40
CA VAL A 162 1.99 12.71 -3.78
C VAL A 162 1.89 11.33 -4.41
N ALA A 163 2.91 10.48 -4.29
CA ALA A 163 2.87 9.13 -4.86
C ALA A 163 1.70 8.27 -4.31
N PRO A 164 1.53 8.08 -2.99
CA PRO A 164 0.40 7.32 -2.47
C PRO A 164 -0.96 7.93 -2.82
N LEU A 165 -1.05 9.27 -2.88
CA LEU A 165 -2.29 9.94 -3.27
C LEU A 165 -2.64 9.66 -4.75
N THR A 166 -1.65 9.72 -5.65
CA THR A 166 -1.86 9.42 -7.07
C THR A 166 -2.26 7.97 -7.31
N GLU A 167 -1.62 7.04 -6.59
CA GLU A 167 -1.94 5.62 -6.64
C GLU A 167 -3.35 5.34 -6.13
N GLU A 168 -3.73 5.91 -4.98
CA GLU A 168 -5.06 5.76 -4.42
C GLU A 168 -6.16 6.23 -5.40
N LEU A 169 -5.96 7.39 -6.02
CA LEU A 169 -6.91 7.94 -6.99
C LEU A 169 -6.99 7.12 -8.28
N LEU A 170 -5.85 6.63 -8.79
CA LEU A 170 -5.80 5.83 -10.01
C LEU A 170 -6.38 4.42 -9.78
N PHE A 171 -5.92 3.73 -8.75
CA PHE A 171 -6.26 2.34 -8.50
C PHE A 171 -7.61 2.18 -7.79
N ARG A 172 -7.89 2.94 -6.72
CA ARG A 172 -9.17 2.82 -5.99
C ARG A 172 -10.28 3.66 -6.60
N GLY A 173 -9.94 4.83 -7.16
CA GLY A 173 -10.90 5.70 -7.83
C GLY A 173 -11.33 5.18 -9.21
N LEU A 174 -10.38 5.03 -10.13
CA LEU A 174 -10.68 4.70 -11.53
C LEU A 174 -10.75 3.18 -11.78
N ILE A 175 -9.68 2.44 -11.49
CA ILE A 175 -9.54 1.02 -11.88
C ILE A 175 -10.49 0.12 -11.08
N LEU A 176 -10.48 0.21 -9.75
CA LEU A 176 -11.32 -0.62 -8.88
C LEU A 176 -12.81 -0.41 -9.16
N ARG A 177 -13.23 0.83 -9.44
CA ARG A 177 -14.62 1.13 -9.83
C ARG A 177 -15.02 0.36 -11.10
N GLY A 178 -14.18 0.38 -12.13
CA GLY A 178 -14.43 -0.38 -13.36
C GLY A 178 -14.51 -1.88 -13.12
N PHE A 179 -13.67 -2.41 -12.22
CA PHE A 179 -13.67 -3.82 -11.89
C PHE A 179 -14.87 -4.24 -11.04
N LEU A 180 -15.27 -3.43 -10.06
CA LEU A 180 -16.45 -3.70 -9.23
C LEU A 180 -17.73 -3.78 -10.07
N GLN A 181 -17.83 -2.96 -11.10
CA GLN A 181 -18.95 -2.97 -12.04
C GLN A 181 -18.96 -4.19 -12.98
N ARG A 182 -17.85 -4.92 -13.12
CA ARG A 182 -17.69 -5.98 -14.15
C ARG A 182 -17.45 -7.38 -13.61
N TYR A 183 -16.72 -7.52 -12.49
CA TYR A 183 -16.23 -8.81 -12.00
C TYR A 183 -16.77 -9.18 -10.61
N GLY A 184 -17.41 -8.26 -9.89
CA GLY A 184 -17.87 -8.45 -8.51
C GLY A 184 -16.79 -8.13 -7.46
N THR A 185 -17.16 -8.10 -6.19
CA THR A 185 -16.36 -7.47 -5.11
C THR A 185 -14.99 -8.11 -4.89
N VAL A 186 -14.94 -9.42 -4.67
CA VAL A 186 -13.69 -10.14 -4.34
C VAL A 186 -12.67 -10.10 -5.49
N PRO A 187 -13.00 -10.50 -6.73
CA PRO A 187 -12.03 -10.47 -7.81
C PRO A 187 -11.64 -9.04 -8.22
N ALA A 188 -12.52 -8.05 -8.06
CA ALA A 188 -12.17 -6.66 -8.33
C ALA A 188 -11.07 -6.14 -7.39
N ILE A 189 -11.16 -6.47 -6.10
CA ILE A 189 -10.14 -6.10 -5.12
C ILE A 189 -8.82 -6.82 -5.43
N LEU A 190 -8.85 -8.13 -5.70
CA LEU A 190 -7.64 -8.91 -6.01
C LEU A 190 -6.95 -8.45 -7.29
N LEU A 191 -7.71 -8.17 -8.35
CA LEU A 191 -7.15 -7.71 -9.62
C LEU A 191 -6.59 -6.28 -9.52
N SER A 192 -7.28 -5.39 -8.80
CA SER A 192 -6.79 -4.02 -8.57
C SER A 192 -5.50 -4.04 -7.75
N ALA A 193 -5.46 -4.85 -6.68
CA ALA A 193 -4.25 -5.09 -5.91
C ALA A 193 -3.10 -5.59 -6.80
N LEU A 194 -3.32 -6.65 -7.59
CA LEU A 194 -2.28 -7.20 -8.45
C LEU A 194 -1.71 -6.17 -9.44
N LEU A 195 -2.54 -5.24 -9.93
CA LEU A 195 -2.12 -4.17 -10.83
C LEU A 195 -1.38 -3.03 -10.11
N SER A 196 -1.70 -2.74 -8.85
CA SER A 196 -1.01 -1.72 -8.06
C SER A 196 0.32 -2.20 -7.49
N ALA A 197 0.54 -3.52 -7.44
CA ALA A 197 1.74 -4.16 -6.91
C ALA A 197 3.10 -3.58 -7.33
N PRO A 198 3.37 -3.30 -8.62
CA PRO A 198 4.68 -2.81 -9.04
C PRO A 198 4.90 -1.33 -8.70
N PHE A 199 3.85 -0.59 -8.35
CA PHE A 199 3.93 0.83 -7.99
C PHE A 199 4.21 1.02 -6.50
N ASP A 200 3.77 0.06 -5.68
CA ASP A 200 3.70 0.21 -4.23
C ASP A 200 4.66 -0.77 -3.52
N ALA A 201 5.71 -0.25 -2.88
CA ALA A 201 6.70 -1.08 -2.15
C ALA A 201 6.11 -1.79 -0.92
N ALA A 202 4.95 -1.33 -0.41
CA ALA A 202 4.27 -1.91 0.75
C ALA A 202 3.34 -3.08 0.40
N PHE A 203 3.11 -3.34 -0.89
CA PHE A 203 2.15 -4.30 -1.41
C PHE A 203 2.36 -5.73 -0.90
N LEU A 204 3.61 -6.11 -0.64
CA LEU A 204 3.95 -7.43 -0.08
C LEU A 204 3.30 -7.70 1.30
N ARG A 205 2.88 -6.66 2.03
CA ARG A 205 2.26 -6.79 3.36
C ARG A 205 0.75 -7.06 3.33
N VAL A 206 0.08 -6.75 2.22
CA VAL A 206 -1.39 -6.89 2.07
C VAL A 206 -1.77 -8.28 1.53
N ILE A 207 -0.89 -8.91 0.74
CA ILE A 207 -1.17 -10.21 0.10
C ILE A 207 -0.69 -11.43 0.87
N LEU A 208 0.24 -11.30 1.83
CA LEU A 208 0.61 -12.45 2.65
C LEU A 208 -0.57 -12.85 3.56
N PRO A 209 -1.23 -13.99 3.32
CA PRO A 209 -2.31 -14.44 4.20
C PRO A 209 -1.74 -14.65 5.60
N ARG A 210 -2.51 -14.32 6.65
CA ARG A 210 -2.13 -14.46 8.08
C ARG A 210 -1.40 -15.78 8.39
N ARG A 211 -1.72 -16.86 7.67
CA ARG A 211 -1.09 -18.19 7.80
C ARG A 211 0.42 -18.24 7.48
N THR A 212 0.95 -17.34 6.66
CA THR A 212 2.40 -17.31 6.38
C THR A 212 3.22 -16.71 7.52
N ARG A 213 2.63 -15.79 8.32
CA ARG A 213 3.25 -15.28 9.55
C ARG A 213 3.28 -16.34 10.64
N GLU A 214 2.24 -17.17 10.72
CA GLU A 214 2.20 -18.33 11.63
C GLU A 214 3.18 -19.43 11.19
N ALA A 215 3.30 -19.71 9.89
CA ALA A 215 4.27 -20.69 9.39
C ALA A 215 5.73 -20.29 9.67
N ILE A 216 6.08 -19.01 9.56
CA ILE A 216 7.41 -18.49 9.89
C ILE A 216 7.64 -18.48 11.41
N ALA A 217 6.62 -18.17 12.22
CA ALA A 217 6.69 -18.28 13.68
C ALA A 217 6.83 -19.74 14.16
N LEU A 218 6.17 -20.69 13.48
CA LEU A 218 6.29 -22.12 13.76
C LEU A 218 7.63 -22.70 13.27
N LEU A 219 8.18 -22.19 12.16
CA LEU A 219 9.54 -22.56 11.72
C LEU A 219 10.61 -22.01 12.68
N ARG A 220 10.36 -20.87 13.33
CA ARG A 220 11.23 -20.30 14.38
C ARG A 220 11.09 -21.03 15.73
N SER A 221 9.92 -21.53 16.10
CA SER A 221 9.76 -22.33 17.33
C SER A 221 10.31 -23.75 17.20
N ARG A 222 10.30 -24.32 15.97
CA ARG A 222 10.81 -25.68 15.71
C ARG A 222 12.33 -25.76 15.59
N THR A 223 13.01 -24.63 15.34
CA THR A 223 14.48 -24.56 15.26
C THR A 223 15.17 -24.34 16.61
N HIS A 224 14.45 -23.88 17.64
CA HIS A 224 14.97 -23.81 19.01
C HIS A 224 14.75 -25.09 19.85
N GLY A 225 14.09 -26.11 19.30
CA GLY A 225 13.88 -27.41 19.96
C GLY A 225 14.90 -28.51 19.62
N MET A 226 15.87 -28.25 18.73
CA MET A 226 16.83 -29.27 18.26
C MET A 226 18.30 -28.99 18.64
N THR A 227 18.57 -28.07 19.57
CA THR A 227 19.90 -27.89 20.16
C THR A 227 19.97 -28.21 21.66
N ALA A 228 18.91 -28.78 22.24
CA ALA A 228 18.85 -29.21 23.65
C ALA A 228 18.75 -30.73 23.84
N SER A 229 19.37 -31.52 22.95
CA SER A 229 19.70 -32.93 23.19
C SER A 229 20.95 -33.31 22.43
N PHE A 230 22.08 -32.70 22.80
CA PHE A 230 23.39 -33.24 22.49
C PHE A 230 24.32 -33.03 23.68
N ARG A 231 24.19 -33.92 24.66
CA ARG A 231 25.26 -34.20 25.61
C ARG A 231 25.25 -35.69 25.93
N LEU A 232 26.15 -36.44 25.28
CA LEU A 232 27.00 -37.46 25.90
C LEU A 232 27.93 -38.06 24.83
N GLY A 233 29.24 -38.00 25.09
CA GLY A 233 30.21 -38.93 24.48
C GLY A 233 31.60 -38.36 24.23
N ASN A 234 32.51 -38.58 25.20
CA ASN A 234 33.99 -38.56 25.10
C ASN A 234 34.67 -37.22 24.76
N GLY A 235 35.77 -36.80 25.38
CA GLY A 235 36.69 -37.39 26.35
C GLY A 235 37.94 -36.49 26.40
N GLU A 236 38.62 -36.45 27.56
CA GLU A 236 39.97 -35.89 27.79
C GLU A 236 40.13 -34.36 27.71
N GLN A 237 40.92 -33.62 28.52
CA GLN A 237 41.75 -33.79 29.72
C GLN A 237 42.05 -32.34 30.21
N GLY A 238 42.27 -32.12 31.51
CA GLY A 238 43.14 -31.02 31.98
C GLY A 238 42.57 -29.96 32.94
N THR A 239 42.96 -30.10 34.22
CA THR A 239 43.31 -29.05 35.21
C THR A 239 42.22 -28.15 35.83
N GLU A 240 41.57 -28.70 36.87
CA GLU A 240 41.63 -28.28 38.29
C GLU A 240 41.69 -26.78 38.68
N VAL A 241 40.61 -26.29 39.33
CA VAL A 241 40.67 -25.44 40.55
C VAL A 241 39.48 -25.76 41.48
N ALA A 242 39.79 -26.44 42.60
CA ALA A 242 39.26 -26.36 43.99
C ALA A 242 37.76 -26.01 44.25
N CYS A 243 36.95 -26.95 44.76
CA CYS A 243 36.58 -27.21 46.19
C CYS A 243 35.47 -26.27 46.75
N LEU A 244 34.20 -26.70 46.92
CA LEU A 244 33.54 -27.56 47.98
C LEU A 244 32.62 -26.66 48.87
N PRO A 245 31.63 -27.17 49.66
CA PRO A 245 30.98 -28.49 49.69
C PRO A 245 29.42 -28.51 49.88
N ALA A 246 28.89 -29.76 49.87
CA ALA A 246 27.76 -30.31 50.67
C ALA A 246 26.32 -29.91 50.26
N THR A 247 25.33 -30.80 50.02
CA THR A 247 25.01 -32.20 50.42
C THR A 247 23.94 -32.72 49.44
N CYS A 248 24.09 -33.81 48.68
CA CYS A 248 23.97 -35.24 48.98
C CYS A 248 22.65 -35.71 49.64
N SER A 249 21.87 -36.46 48.85
CA SER A 249 21.00 -37.64 49.18
C SER A 249 19.91 -37.50 50.25
N ALA A 250 18.62 -37.63 49.87
CA ALA A 250 17.85 -38.88 49.71
C ALA A 250 17.24 -39.38 51.05
N VAL A 251 16.24 -40.28 50.96
CA VAL A 251 15.43 -40.90 52.05
C VAL A 251 14.18 -40.05 52.38
N CYS A 252 12.92 -40.41 52.08
CA CYS A 252 12.16 -41.67 52.15
C CYS A 252 12.17 -42.33 53.54
N GLU A 253 11.34 -41.87 54.48
CA GLU A 253 10.50 -42.74 55.32
C GLU A 253 9.58 -41.94 56.27
N VAL A 254 8.31 -42.34 56.30
CA VAL A 254 7.35 -42.42 57.41
C VAL A 254 7.09 -41.17 58.27
N GLY A 255 5.86 -40.64 58.18
CA GLY A 255 5.25 -39.73 59.15
C GLY A 255 4.43 -38.62 58.53
#